data_AF-A0A6B0URU7-F1
#
_entry.id   AF-A0A6B0URU7-F1
#
_cell.length_a   1.000
_cell.length_b   1.000
_cell.length_c   1.000
_cell.angle_alpha   90.00
_cell.angle_beta   90.00
_cell.angle_gamma   90.00
#
_symmetry.space_group_name_H-M   'P 1'
#
loop_
_entity.id
_entity.type
_entity.pdbx_description
1 polymer ?
#
loop_
_entity_poly.entity_id
_entity_poly.type
_entity_poly.pdbx_seq_one_letter_code
_entity_poly.pdbx_strand_id
1 'polypeptide(L)'
;MQNISGDLGEQQQITISIRVIRSFVHRNIHHRVMRAVSTTKLVKHLKEAIVADLRQDPNIPPTVQNYVYDTLKIEHQPHKAKSHDPVINTADDDQLVLRDDQTLHAANVINETVLSFFKMEDYLEYKLSKVA
;
A
#
# COMPACT_ATOMS: atom_id res chain seq x y z
N MET A 1 11.07 13.90 -44.44
CA MET A 1 10.08 13.99 -43.35
C MET A 1 10.57 13.07 -42.25
N GLN A 2 11.17 13.64 -41.20
CA GLN A 2 11.68 12.86 -40.05
C GLN A 2 10.52 12.60 -39.09
N ASN A 3 10.29 11.33 -38.77
CA ASN A 3 9.30 10.92 -37.79
C ASN A 3 9.74 11.40 -36.41
N ILE A 4 9.02 12.37 -35.86
CA ILE A 4 9.12 12.76 -34.45
C ILE A 4 8.16 11.84 -33.70
N SER A 5 8.59 10.61 -33.44
CA SER A 5 7.97 9.75 -32.44
C SER A 5 8.38 10.29 -31.08
N GLY A 6 7.62 11.27 -30.58
CA GLY A 6 7.75 11.75 -29.21
C GLY A 6 7.52 10.58 -28.26
N ASP A 7 8.52 10.32 -27.44
CA ASP A 7 8.48 9.44 -26.27
C ASP A 7 7.35 9.91 -25.34
N LEU A 8 6.14 9.39 -25.57
CA LEU A 8 5.05 9.41 -24.62
C LEU A 8 5.47 8.43 -23.53
N GLY A 9 6.26 8.92 -22.56
CA GLY A 9 6.82 8.10 -21.48
C GLY A 9 5.80 7.08 -21.01
N GLU A 10 6.12 5.80 -21.24
CA GLU A 10 5.16 4.71 -21.10
C GLU A 10 4.46 4.81 -19.74
N GLN A 11 3.13 4.98 -19.76
CA GLN A 11 2.33 4.88 -18.56
C GLN A 11 2.38 3.43 -18.09
N GLN A 12 3.39 3.10 -17.28
CA GLN A 12 3.53 1.76 -16.77
C GLN A 12 2.35 1.47 -15.84
N GLN A 13 1.57 0.45 -16.22
CA GLN A 13 0.49 -0.08 -15.43
C GLN A 13 0.98 -1.31 -14.70
N ILE A 14 0.77 -1.35 -13.39
CA ILE A 14 1.24 -2.42 -12.53
C ILE A 14 0.08 -3.12 -11.81
N THR A 15 0.33 -4.35 -11.37
CA THR A 15 -0.53 -5.05 -10.42
C THR A 15 0.10 -4.98 -9.04
N ILE A 16 -0.67 -4.58 -8.03
CA ILE A 16 -0.22 -4.52 -6.64
C ILE A 16 -1.17 -5.32 -5.74
N SER A 17 -0.63 -5.87 -4.67
CA SER A 17 -1.42 -6.49 -3.60
C SER A 17 -1.43 -5.57 -2.39
N ILE A 18 -2.58 -5.37 -1.76
CA ILE A 18 -2.73 -4.56 -0.55
C ILE A 18 -3.24 -5.44 0.59
N ARG A 19 -2.54 -5.41 1.71
CA ARG A 19 -2.92 -5.98 3.00
C ARG A 19 -3.53 -4.86 3.84
N VAL A 20 -4.84 -4.81 3.91
CA VAL A 20 -5.57 -3.83 4.73
C VAL A 20 -5.61 -4.34 6.16
N ILE A 21 -4.83 -3.73 7.05
CA ILE A 21 -4.70 -4.15 8.43
C ILE A 21 -5.67 -3.33 9.27
N ARG A 22 -6.78 -3.95 9.68
CA ARG A 22 -7.78 -3.31 10.53
C ARG A 22 -7.35 -3.32 12.00
N SER A 23 -6.68 -4.37 12.46
CA SER A 23 -6.21 -4.47 13.84
C SER A 23 -4.89 -5.24 13.90
N PHE A 24 -3.86 -4.59 14.45
CA PHE A 24 -2.58 -5.24 14.69
C PHE A 24 -2.67 -6.28 15.82
N VAL A 25 -3.33 -5.92 16.94
CA VAL A 25 -3.50 -6.78 18.12
C VAL A 25 -4.23 -8.08 17.77
N HIS A 26 -5.31 -7.98 16.98
CA HIS A 26 -6.12 -9.14 16.60
C HIS A 26 -5.71 -9.75 15.25
N ARG A 27 -4.67 -9.23 14.60
CA ARG A 27 -4.21 -9.65 13.27
C ARG A 27 -5.35 -9.70 12.24
N ASN A 28 -6.27 -8.74 12.32
CA ASN A 28 -7.36 -8.61 11.37
C ASN A 28 -6.83 -7.97 10.08
N ILE A 29 -6.63 -8.79 9.05
CA ILE A 29 -6.00 -8.41 7.78
C ILE A 29 -6.87 -8.87 6.62
N HIS A 30 -7.22 -7.92 5.76
CA HIS A 30 -7.98 -8.17 4.52
C HIS A 30 -7.07 -7.98 3.31
N HIS A 31 -7.21 -8.85 2.30
CA HIS A 31 -6.40 -8.77 1.08
C HIS A 31 -7.18 -8.12 -0.06
N ARG A 32 -6.46 -7.31 -0.84
CA ARG A 32 -6.92 -6.67 -2.07
C ARG A 32 -5.88 -6.78 -3.16
N VAL A 33 -6.34 -6.89 -4.40
CA VAL A 33 -5.48 -6.83 -5.57
C VAL A 33 -6.01 -5.73 -6.47
N MET A 34 -5.17 -4.74 -6.74
CA MET A 34 -5.48 -3.68 -7.70
C MET A 34 -4.64 -3.89 -8.96
N ARG A 35 -5.31 -3.94 -10.10
CA ARG A 35 -4.71 -4.13 -11.43
C ARG A 35 -4.74 -2.83 -12.21
N ALA A 36 -3.92 -2.75 -13.25
CA ALA A 36 -3.84 -1.58 -14.13
C ALA A 36 -3.57 -0.26 -13.39
N VAL A 37 -2.81 -0.31 -12.29
CA VAL A 37 -2.50 0.87 -11.48
C VAL A 37 -1.39 1.65 -12.19
N SER A 38 -1.65 2.89 -12.58
CA SER A 38 -0.63 3.76 -13.18
C SER A 38 0.42 4.17 -12.16
N THR A 39 1.70 4.00 -12.49
CA THR A 39 2.83 4.35 -11.60
C THR A 39 3.02 5.87 -11.43
N THR A 40 2.44 6.69 -12.31
CA THR A 40 2.47 8.16 -12.20
C THR A 40 1.41 8.72 -11.23
N LYS A 41 0.49 7.87 -10.76
CA LYS A 41 -0.52 8.24 -9.76
C LYS A 41 0.15 8.61 -8.44
N LEU A 42 -0.37 9.64 -7.76
CA LEU A 42 0.09 9.98 -6.40
C LEU A 42 -0.36 8.94 -5.38
N VAL A 43 0.46 8.71 -4.36
CA VAL A 43 0.16 7.81 -3.24
C VAL A 43 -1.17 8.16 -2.57
N LYS A 44 -1.47 9.44 -2.34
CA LYS A 44 -2.76 9.87 -1.76
C LYS A 44 -3.97 9.35 -2.54
N HIS A 45 -3.89 9.38 -3.87
CA HIS A 45 -4.98 8.92 -4.73
C HIS A 45 -5.07 7.40 -4.77
N LEU A 46 -3.99 6.67 -4.49
CA LEU A 46 -4.06 5.23 -4.27
C LEU A 46 -4.80 4.92 -2.97
N LYS A 47 -4.50 5.63 -1.87
CA LYS A 47 -5.21 5.48 -0.58
C LYS A 47 -6.72 5.70 -0.75
N GLU A 48 -7.10 6.80 -1.39
CA GLU A 48 -8.51 7.12 -1.71
C GLU A 48 -9.19 5.99 -2.49
N ALA A 49 -8.50 5.43 -3.50
CA ALA A 49 -9.05 4.35 -4.31
C ALA A 49 -9.20 3.03 -3.52
N ILE A 50 -8.28 2.71 -2.61
CA ILE A 50 -8.40 1.54 -1.73
C ILE A 50 -9.60 1.71 -0.79
N VAL A 51 -9.77 2.90 -0.19
CA VAL A 51 -10.92 3.19 0.67
C VAL A 51 -12.24 3.09 -0.11
N ALA A 52 -12.28 3.61 -1.33
CA ALA A 52 -13.45 3.49 -2.20
C ALA A 52 -13.76 2.02 -2.52
N ASP A 53 -12.76 1.23 -2.91
CA ASP A 53 -12.90 -0.22 -3.17
C ASP A 53 -13.49 -0.97 -1.96
N LEU A 54 -12.96 -0.73 -0.76
CA LEU A 54 -13.45 -1.36 0.46
C LEU A 54 -14.91 -1.02 0.74
N ARG A 55 -15.30 0.26 0.57
CA ARG A 55 -16.68 0.72 0.83
C ARG A 55 -17.70 0.20 -0.17
N GLN A 56 -17.28 -0.09 -1.41
CA GLN A 56 -18.16 -0.62 -2.45
C GLN A 56 -18.33 -2.14 -2.37
N ASP A 57 -17.44 -2.87 -1.69
CA ASP A 57 -17.55 -4.31 -1.53
C ASP A 57 -18.50 -4.69 -0.37
N PRO A 58 -19.71 -5.21 -0.65
CA PRO A 58 -20.67 -5.58 0.38
C PRO A 58 -20.21 -6.78 1.22
N ASN A 59 -19.18 -7.52 0.80
CA ASN A 59 -18.62 -8.64 1.55
C ASN A 59 -17.62 -8.19 2.63
N ILE A 60 -17.30 -6.90 2.69
CA ILE A 60 -16.42 -6.35 3.72
C ILE A 60 -17.23 -5.88 4.93
N PRO A 61 -16.88 -6.31 6.15
CA PRO A 61 -17.56 -5.86 7.35
C PRO A 61 -17.53 -4.33 7.51
N PRO A 62 -18.60 -3.69 8.01
CA PRO A 62 -18.63 -2.24 8.25
C PRO A 62 -17.49 -1.74 9.15
N THR A 63 -17.01 -2.57 10.08
CA THR A 63 -15.86 -2.27 10.95
C THR A 63 -14.55 -2.08 10.18
N VAL A 64 -14.44 -2.67 9.00
CA VAL A 64 -13.30 -2.55 8.08
C VAL A 64 -13.55 -1.41 7.10
N GLN A 65 -14.77 -1.26 6.56
CA GLN A 65 -15.12 -0.19 5.60
C GLN A 65 -15.04 1.23 6.19
N ASN A 66 -15.46 1.39 7.45
CA ASN A 66 -15.57 2.68 8.12
C ASN A 66 -14.31 3.05 8.92
N TYR A 67 -13.23 2.28 8.76
CA TYR A 67 -12.02 2.55 9.50
C TYR A 67 -11.17 3.67 8.87
N VAL A 68 -10.40 4.37 9.71
CA VAL A 68 -9.60 5.54 9.36
C VAL A 68 -8.18 5.13 8.95
N TYR A 69 -8.07 4.39 7.85
CA TYR A 69 -6.75 4.08 7.27
C TYR A 69 -6.11 5.34 6.70
N ASP A 70 -4.84 5.56 7.00
CA ASP A 70 -4.10 6.77 6.61
C ASP A 70 -2.70 6.47 6.07
N THR A 71 -2.18 5.25 6.22
CA THR A 71 -0.77 4.95 5.97
C THR A 71 -0.59 3.74 5.07
N LEU A 72 0.17 3.92 4.00
CA LEU A 72 0.68 2.84 3.18
C LEU A 72 2.15 2.60 3.52
N LYS A 73 2.52 1.32 3.68
CA LYS A 73 3.91 0.87 3.85
C LYS A 73 4.20 -0.26 2.86
N ILE A 74 5.38 -0.26 2.25
CA ILE A 74 5.86 -1.42 1.47
C ILE A 74 6.16 -2.57 2.44
N GLU A 75 5.47 -3.68 2.27
CA GLU A 75 5.69 -4.92 3.03
C GLU A 75 6.69 -5.83 2.33
N HIS A 76 6.56 -5.95 1.00
CA HIS A 76 7.40 -6.83 0.20
C HIS A 76 7.48 -6.32 -1.24
N GLN A 77 8.66 -6.41 -1.82
CA GLN A 77 8.90 -6.21 -3.25
C GLN A 77 9.34 -7.54 -3.86
N PRO A 78 9.07 -7.77 -5.16
CA PRO A 78 9.56 -8.93 -5.88
C PRO A 78 11.06 -9.15 -5.65
N HIS A 79 11.44 -10.41 -5.47
CA HIS A 79 12.83 -10.84 -5.28
C HIS A 79 13.55 -10.32 -4.01
N LYS A 80 12.85 -9.65 -3.09
CA LYS A 80 13.38 -9.31 -1.75
C LYS A 80 12.93 -10.31 -0.70
N ALA A 81 13.64 -10.38 0.43
CA ALA A 81 13.23 -11.22 1.55
C ALA A 81 11.87 -10.76 2.10
N LYS A 82 11.07 -11.71 2.61
CA LYS A 82 9.84 -11.42 3.35
C LYS A 82 10.20 -11.25 4.83
N SER A 83 9.47 -10.36 5.51
CA SER A 83 9.55 -10.25 6.97
C SER A 83 9.09 -11.56 7.64
N HIS A 84 9.68 -11.88 8.80
CA HIS A 84 9.21 -12.97 9.67
C HIS A 84 7.98 -12.58 10.50
N ASP A 85 7.62 -11.29 10.52
CA ASP A 85 6.47 -10.78 11.24
C ASP A 85 5.15 -11.21 10.58
N PRO A 86 4.23 -11.89 11.28
CA PRO A 86 2.96 -12.30 10.68
C PRO A 86 2.02 -11.13 10.38
N VAL A 87 2.25 -9.95 10.98
CA VAL A 87 1.38 -8.78 10.80
C VAL A 87 2.02 -7.77 9.85
N ILE A 88 3.16 -7.18 10.21
CA ILE A 88 3.84 -6.18 9.39
C ILE A 88 5.32 -6.10 9.77
N ASN A 89 6.21 -5.82 8.81
CA ASN A 89 7.58 -5.42 9.16
C ASN A 89 7.55 -4.11 9.99
N THR A 90 8.29 -4.04 11.09
CA THR A 90 8.41 -2.81 11.93
C THR A 90 9.72 -2.04 11.73
N ALA A 91 10.62 -2.52 10.86
CA ALA A 91 11.87 -1.86 10.50
C ALA A 91 11.69 -0.88 9.32
N ASP A 92 12.73 -0.07 9.10
CA ASP A 92 12.95 0.80 7.93
C ASP A 92 11.78 1.71 7.56
N ASP A 93 11.07 2.27 8.56
CA ASP A 93 9.90 3.13 8.33
C ASP A 93 10.20 4.34 7.46
N ASP A 94 11.37 4.96 7.64
CA ASP A 94 11.82 6.13 6.86
C ASP A 94 11.93 5.84 5.35
N GLN A 95 12.09 4.56 4.97
CA GLN A 95 12.22 4.13 3.58
C GLN A 95 10.94 3.49 3.04
N LEU A 96 10.23 2.76 3.90
CA LEU A 96 9.13 1.90 3.47
C LEU A 96 7.75 2.54 3.64
N VAL A 97 7.60 3.57 4.49
CA VAL A 97 6.34 4.33 4.60
C VAL A 97 6.22 5.31 3.43
N LEU A 98 5.11 5.25 2.70
CA LEU A 98 4.91 6.07 1.52
C LEU A 98 4.38 7.46 1.89
N ARG A 99 5.03 8.50 1.36
CA ARG A 99 4.57 9.90 1.44
C ARG A 99 3.44 10.14 0.44
N ASP A 100 2.53 11.06 0.75
CA ASP A 100 1.31 11.29 -0.04
C ASP A 100 1.52 12.08 -1.34
N ASP A 101 2.56 12.91 -1.35
CA ASP A 101 2.90 13.87 -2.40
C ASP A 101 3.79 13.30 -3.51
N GLN A 102 4.26 12.06 -3.36
CA GLN A 102 5.05 11.36 -4.37
C GLN A 102 4.19 10.46 -5.25
N THR A 103 4.66 10.22 -6.48
CA THR A 103 4.10 9.20 -7.36
C THR A 103 4.44 7.80 -6.86
N LEU A 104 3.66 6.79 -7.28
CA LEU A 104 3.96 5.39 -6.95
C LEU A 104 5.35 4.96 -7.44
N HIS A 105 5.76 5.41 -8.62
CA HIS A 105 7.12 5.19 -9.13
C HIS A 105 8.18 5.79 -8.20
N ALA A 106 8.03 7.06 -7.80
CA ALA A 106 8.97 7.73 -6.90
C ALA A 106 8.98 7.12 -5.49
N ALA A 107 7.88 6.47 -5.09
CA ALA A 107 7.78 5.70 -3.85
C ALA A 107 8.35 4.28 -3.95
N ASN A 108 9.00 3.91 -5.07
CA ASN A 108 9.50 2.56 -5.35
C ASN A 108 8.40 1.47 -5.37
N VAL A 109 7.16 1.81 -5.72
CA VAL A 109 6.10 0.83 -5.96
C VAL A 109 6.22 0.34 -7.40
N ILE A 110 6.64 -0.91 -7.55
CA ILE A 110 6.80 -1.61 -8.83
C ILE A 110 5.75 -2.72 -8.98
N ASN A 111 5.71 -3.36 -10.16
CA ASN A 111 4.84 -4.52 -10.37
C ASN A 111 5.02 -5.58 -9.28
N GLU A 112 3.92 -6.16 -8.84
CA GLU A 112 3.84 -7.19 -7.78
C GLU A 112 4.29 -6.73 -6.39
N THR A 113 4.46 -5.42 -6.16
CA THR A 113 4.67 -4.89 -4.80
C THR A 113 3.47 -5.24 -3.91
N VAL A 114 3.79 -5.68 -2.68
CA VAL A 114 2.81 -5.88 -1.61
C VAL A 114 2.88 -4.68 -0.66
N LEU A 115 1.76 -3.99 -0.50
CA LEU A 115 1.59 -2.86 0.41
C LEU A 115 0.78 -3.29 1.63
N SER A 116 1.05 -2.71 2.78
CA SER A 116 0.20 -2.73 3.97
C SER A 116 -0.52 -1.38 4.09
N PHE A 117 -1.84 -1.38 4.28
CA PHE A 117 -2.66 -0.18 4.48
C PHE A 117 -3.30 -0.20 5.86
N PHE A 118 -3.01 0.78 6.70
CA PHE A 118 -3.34 0.79 8.13
C PHE A 118 -3.48 2.22 8.67
N LYS A 119 -3.82 2.35 9.96
CA LYS A 119 -3.80 3.62 10.70
C LYS A 119 -2.46 3.77 11.44
N MET A 120 -1.75 4.88 11.22
CA MET A 120 -0.39 5.08 11.76
C MET A 120 -0.33 4.95 13.28
N GLU A 121 -1.31 5.56 13.98
CA GLU A 121 -1.37 5.55 15.45
C GLU A 121 -1.32 4.12 16.02
N ASP A 122 -2.20 3.23 15.53
CA ASP A 122 -2.24 1.83 15.96
C ASP A 122 -0.94 1.07 15.62
N TYR A 123 -0.30 1.41 14.50
CA TYR A 123 0.97 0.81 14.12
C TYR A 123 2.09 1.19 15.09
N LEU A 124 2.15 2.46 15.51
CA LEU A 124 3.14 2.93 16.48
C LEU A 124 2.96 2.25 17.84
N GLU A 125 1.72 2.08 18.29
CA GLU A 125 1.40 1.31 19.51
C GLU A 125 1.86 -0.14 19.39
N TYR A 126 1.56 -0.80 18.26
CA TYR A 126 1.98 -2.18 17.99
C TYR A 126 3.51 -2.33 17.92
N LYS A 127 4.19 -1.37 17.30
CA LYS A 127 5.65 -1.36 17.22
C LYS A 127 6.27 -1.23 18.60
N LEU A 128 5.75 -0.32 19.44
CA LEU A 128 6.21 -0.15 20.80
C LEU A 128 6.03 -1.43 21.63
N SER A 129 4.91 -2.14 21.46
CA SER A 129 4.66 -3.39 22.18
C SER A 129 5.58 -4.56 21.80
N LYS A 130 6.42 -4.43 20.75
CA LYS A 130 7.43 -5.43 20.38
C LYS A 130 8.82 -5.17 20.94
N VAL A 131 9.05 -3.93 21.39
CA VAL A 131 10.34 -3.51 21.96
C VAL A 131 10.34 -3.66 23.48
N ALA A 132 9.15 -3.68 24.09
CA ALA A 132 8.92 -4.05 25.49
C ALA A 132 8.95 -5.57 25.70
#